data_AF-A0A1D8U2M4-F1
#
_entry.id   AF-A0A1D8U2M4-F1
#
_cell.length_a   1.000
_cell.length_b   1.000
_cell.length_c   1.000
_cell.angle_alpha   90.00
_cell.angle_beta   90.00
_cell.angle_gamma   90.00
#
_symmetry.space_group_name_H-M   'P 1'
#
loop_
_entity.id
_entity.type
_entity.pdbx_description
1 polymer ?
#
loop_
_entity_poly.entity_id
_entity_poly.type
_entity_poly.pdbx_seq_one_letter_code
_entity_poly.pdbx_strand_id
1 'polypeptide(L)'
;MQYQEHQQSYFEDTSVQIQEELLELLQSEEEFYPWDPTDPEAEAYFAELEAGFSLNEIQDDQEIAQASLAFFERLNQCWELPLESSIESSIESSIESTIDSLKAALANGCASCMPPEWLEAIASRAQEVVHKNLSLAEQLVLCVKPLLQNWTEDDLLVLARPWAYAMRSSSDSMNVSASVKSEQWHSLSSIQQVRLSLEVAHSALIELNNHTSN
;
A
#
# COMPACT_ATOMS: atom_id res chain seq x y z
N MET A 1 -25.64 6.09 -53.83
CA MET A 1 -24.54 5.12 -53.95
C MET A 1 -23.22 5.77 -54.34
N GLN A 2 -23.15 6.65 -55.34
CA GLN A 2 -21.87 7.31 -55.73
C GLN A 2 -21.29 8.31 -54.71
N TYR A 3 -22.11 8.95 -53.87
CA TYR A 3 -21.61 9.92 -52.88
C TYR A 3 -20.81 9.28 -51.73
N GLN A 4 -21.01 7.99 -51.45
CA GLN A 4 -20.36 7.29 -50.35
C GLN A 4 -18.95 6.82 -50.72
N GLU A 5 -18.76 6.41 -51.98
CA GLU A 5 -17.46 5.98 -52.53
C GLU A 5 -16.46 7.14 -52.59
N HIS A 6 -16.91 8.35 -52.96
CA HIS A 6 -16.05 9.52 -52.94
C HIS A 6 -15.57 9.86 -51.52
N GLN A 7 -16.43 9.78 -50.50
CA GLN A 7 -16.04 10.07 -49.12
C GLN A 7 -15.03 9.07 -48.56
N GLN A 8 -15.10 7.80 -48.95
CA GLN A 8 -14.11 6.79 -48.55
C GLN A 8 -12.75 7.03 -49.22
N SER A 9 -12.74 7.33 -50.53
CA SER A 9 -11.50 7.66 -51.27
C SER A 9 -10.79 8.88 -50.69
N TYR A 10 -11.52 9.95 -50.37
CA TYR A 10 -10.93 11.15 -49.76
C TYR A 10 -10.35 10.88 -48.36
N PHE A 11 -10.99 10.01 -47.57
CA PHE A 11 -10.48 9.64 -46.25
C PHE A 11 -9.19 8.83 -46.35
N GLU A 12 -9.12 7.89 -47.30
CA GLU A 12 -7.92 7.10 -47.60
C GLU A 12 -6.77 7.99 -48.06
N ASP A 13 -7.02 8.94 -48.96
CA ASP A 13 -6.01 9.91 -49.42
C ASP A 13 -5.49 10.80 -48.28
N THR A 14 -6.37 11.28 -47.39
CA THR A 14 -5.93 12.07 -46.22
C THR A 14 -5.17 11.22 -45.19
N SER A 15 -5.53 9.94 -45.03
CA SER A 15 -4.83 9.04 -44.12
C SER A 15 -3.42 8.74 -44.63
N VAL A 16 -3.26 8.53 -45.93
CA VAL A 16 -1.96 8.31 -46.56
C VAL A 16 -1.11 9.57 -46.43
N GLN A 17 -1.68 10.75 -46.65
CA GLN A 17 -0.98 12.02 -46.52
C GLN A 17 -0.54 12.29 -45.07
N ILE A 18 -1.41 12.03 -44.08
CA ILE A 18 -1.07 12.16 -42.66
C ILE A 18 0.01 11.14 -42.26
N GLN A 19 -0.04 9.92 -42.79
CA GLN A 19 0.99 8.91 -42.56
C GLN A 19 2.33 9.31 -43.15
N GLU A 20 2.34 9.95 -44.32
CA GLU A 20 3.54 10.47 -44.97
C GLU A 20 4.13 11.65 -44.19
N GLU A 21 3.30 12.61 -43.75
CA GLU A 21 3.74 13.72 -42.90
C GLU A 21 4.27 13.24 -41.54
N LEU A 22 3.65 12.21 -40.95
CA LEU A 22 4.11 11.61 -39.69
C LEU A 22 5.40 10.81 -39.87
N LEU A 23 5.58 10.13 -41.01
CA LEU A 23 6.84 9.49 -41.38
C LEU A 23 7.95 10.52 -41.59
N GLU A 24 7.64 11.66 -42.20
CA GLU A 24 8.59 12.76 -42.41
C GLU A 24 9.01 13.41 -41.08
N LEU A 25 8.07 13.58 -40.14
CA LEU A 25 8.34 14.04 -38.77
C LEU A 25 9.14 13.02 -37.93
N LEU A 26 8.98 11.72 -38.16
CA LEU A 26 9.79 10.68 -37.51
C LEU A 26 11.17 10.52 -38.17
N GLN A 27 11.30 10.87 -39.45
CA GLN A 27 12.56 10.83 -40.19
C GLN A 27 13.36 12.12 -40.11
N SER A 28 12.75 13.25 -39.71
CA SER A 28 13.50 14.46 -39.41
C SER A 28 14.48 14.15 -38.28
N GLU A 29 15.77 14.16 -38.62
CA GLU A 29 16.95 13.83 -37.79
C GLU A 29 17.17 14.82 -36.63
N GLU A 30 16.13 15.11 -35.85
CA GLU A 30 16.25 15.77 -34.56
C GLU A 30 16.10 14.75 -33.42
N GLU A 31 16.87 13.67 -33.51
CA GLU A 31 17.02 12.71 -32.42
C GLU A 31 18.50 12.46 -32.16
N PHE A 32 19.16 13.41 -31.50
CA PHE A 32 20.26 13.06 -30.60
C PHE A 32 19.64 12.27 -29.44
N TYR A 33 19.61 10.94 -29.57
CA TYR A 33 19.22 10.07 -28.46
C TYR A 33 20.38 10.03 -27.47
N PRO A 34 20.26 10.65 -26.27
CA PRO A 34 21.41 10.84 -25.37
C PRO A 34 21.99 9.53 -24.80
N TRP A 35 21.33 8.40 -25.08
CA TRP A 35 21.66 7.07 -24.59
C TRP A 35 22.08 6.12 -25.71
N ASP A 36 22.47 6.62 -26.89
CA ASP A 36 23.08 5.78 -27.92
C ASP A 36 24.53 5.45 -27.54
N PRO A 37 24.85 4.20 -27.13
CA PRO A 37 26.21 3.83 -26.75
C PRO A 37 27.17 3.74 -27.94
N THR A 38 26.67 3.88 -29.17
CA THR A 38 27.48 3.86 -30.40
C THR A 38 27.87 5.25 -30.90
N ASP A 39 27.29 6.30 -30.32
CA ASP A 39 27.63 7.69 -30.62
C ASP A 39 28.82 8.16 -29.76
N PRO A 40 29.93 8.64 -30.37
CA PRO A 40 31.03 9.24 -29.62
C PRO A 40 30.64 10.48 -28.80
N GLU A 41 29.54 11.18 -29.12
CA GLU A 41 29.08 12.34 -28.35
C GLU A 41 28.30 11.96 -27.08
N ALA A 42 27.74 10.75 -27.00
CA ALA A 42 27.05 10.26 -25.80
C ALA A 42 28.00 10.12 -24.60
N GLU A 43 29.22 9.62 -24.83
CA GLU A 43 30.26 9.53 -23.78
C GLU A 43 30.62 10.91 -23.21
N ALA A 44 30.67 11.94 -24.07
CA ALA A 44 30.95 13.30 -23.63
C ALA A 44 29.81 13.89 -22.75
N TYR A 45 28.56 13.59 -23.10
CA TYR A 45 27.38 13.95 -22.29
C TYR A 45 27.39 13.27 -20.92
N PHE A 46 27.67 11.97 -20.85
CA PHE A 46 27.78 11.25 -19.58
C PHE A 46 28.96 11.73 -18.75
N ALA A 47 30.11 11.99 -19.36
CA ALA A 47 31.27 12.54 -18.65
C ALA A 47 30.99 13.92 -18.03
N GLU A 48 30.19 14.77 -18.67
CA GLU A 48 29.77 16.06 -18.09
C GLU A 48 28.82 15.87 -16.90
N LEU A 49 27.87 14.94 -16.99
CA LEU A 49 26.98 14.59 -15.88
C LEU A 49 27.74 13.98 -14.69
N GLU A 50 28.68 13.08 -14.95
CA GLU A 50 29.50 12.42 -13.93
C GLU A 50 30.52 13.37 -13.29
N ALA A 51 30.98 14.40 -14.01
CA ALA A 51 31.86 15.43 -13.44
C ALA A 51 31.21 16.18 -12.25
N GLY A 52 29.87 16.27 -12.22
CA GLY A 52 29.09 16.80 -11.09
C GLY A 52 29.00 15.86 -9.88
N PHE A 53 29.31 14.57 -10.07
CA PHE A 53 29.33 13.54 -9.03
C PHE A 53 30.76 13.06 -8.79
N SER A 54 31.58 13.92 -8.20
CA SER A 54 32.91 13.50 -7.76
C SER A 54 32.80 12.58 -6.55
N LEU A 55 32.91 11.27 -6.76
CA LEU A 55 33.07 10.26 -5.70
C LEU A 55 34.24 10.59 -4.76
N ASN A 56 35.24 11.33 -5.24
CA ASN A 56 36.36 11.83 -4.43
C ASN A 56 35.97 12.93 -3.42
N GLU A 57 34.82 13.59 -3.58
CA GLU A 57 34.24 14.49 -2.56
C GLU A 57 33.37 13.70 -1.56
N ILE A 58 32.97 12.48 -1.90
CA ILE A 58 32.12 11.62 -1.07
C ILE A 58 33.01 10.87 -0.07
N GLN A 59 33.43 11.62 0.95
CA GLN A 59 34.01 11.17 2.22
C GLN A 59 35.28 10.32 2.15
N ASP A 60 36.23 10.62 3.03
CA ASP A 60 37.41 9.78 3.24
C ASP A 60 36.97 8.37 3.66
N ASP A 61 37.65 7.31 3.20
CA ASP A 61 37.32 5.91 3.53
C ASP A 61 37.22 5.70 5.05
N GLN A 62 37.97 6.49 5.81
CA GLN A 62 37.95 6.50 7.27
C GLN A 62 36.65 7.08 7.85
N GLU A 63 36.06 8.10 7.24
CA GLU A 63 34.77 8.67 7.65
C GLU A 63 33.63 7.69 7.38
N ILE A 64 33.67 6.98 6.25
CA ILE A 64 32.71 5.94 5.90
C ILE A 64 32.79 4.77 6.90
N ALA A 65 33.99 4.35 7.27
CA ALA A 65 34.19 3.31 8.28
C ALA A 65 33.64 3.73 9.66
N GLN A 66 33.85 4.99 10.07
CA GLN A 66 33.31 5.49 11.34
C GLN A 66 31.79 5.64 11.32
N ALA A 67 31.22 6.18 10.23
CA ALA A 67 29.78 6.34 10.07
C ALA A 67 29.05 4.98 10.02
N SER A 68 29.63 4.00 9.33
CA SER A 68 29.06 2.65 9.26
C SER A 68 29.11 1.94 10.62
N LEU A 69 30.21 2.04 11.38
CA LEU A 69 30.29 1.51 12.73
C LEU A 69 29.24 2.14 13.67
N ALA A 70 29.11 3.47 13.66
CA ALA A 70 28.10 4.17 14.46
C ALA A 70 26.66 3.76 14.07
N PHE A 71 26.41 3.53 12.79
CA PHE A 71 25.14 3.02 12.30
C PHE A 71 24.85 1.60 12.82
N PHE A 72 25.82 0.68 12.71
CA PHE A 72 25.66 -0.70 13.18
C PHE A 72 25.52 -0.79 14.70
N GLU A 73 26.25 0.02 15.46
CA GLU A 73 26.08 0.11 16.92
C GLU A 73 24.66 0.55 17.28
N ARG A 74 24.12 1.55 16.59
CA ARG A 74 22.76 2.03 16.81
C ARG A 74 21.71 0.98 16.45
N LEU A 75 21.95 0.20 15.39
CA LEU A 75 21.10 -0.91 14.99
C LEU A 75 21.11 -2.03 16.05
N ASN A 76 22.28 -2.36 16.56
CA ASN A 76 22.44 -3.37 17.61
C ASN A 76 21.73 -2.96 18.90
N GLN A 77 21.79 -1.69 19.29
CA GLN A 77 21.04 -1.15 20.44
C GLN A 77 19.52 -1.27 20.27
N CYS A 78 18.99 -1.10 19.06
CA CYS A 78 17.57 -1.32 18.79
C CYS A 78 17.16 -2.80 18.90
N TRP A 79 18.09 -3.72 18.63
CA TRP A 79 17.84 -5.16 18.74
C TRP A 79 18.09 -5.73 20.15
N GLU A 80 18.91 -5.08 20.98
CA GLU A 80 19.20 -5.51 22.36
C GLU A 80 18.19 -4.98 23.40
N LEU A 81 17.15 -4.24 23.00
CA LEU A 81 16.05 -3.86 23.88
C LEU A 81 15.43 -5.12 24.52
N PRO A 82 15.44 -5.27 25.87
CA PRO A 82 14.87 -6.44 26.54
C PRO A 82 13.35 -6.44 26.34
N LEU A 83 12.87 -7.25 25.40
CA LEU A 83 11.48 -7.26 24.95
C LEU A 83 10.54 -8.04 25.88
N GLU A 84 11.03 -8.67 26.95
CA GLU A 84 10.23 -9.69 27.67
C GLU A 84 9.84 -9.38 29.12
N SER A 85 10.59 -8.59 29.91
CA SER A 85 10.35 -8.59 31.37
C SER A 85 9.67 -7.36 31.98
N SER A 86 9.65 -6.20 31.31
CA SER A 86 9.11 -4.96 31.90
C SER A 86 7.75 -4.55 31.35
N ILE A 87 7.26 -5.25 30.32
CA ILE A 87 6.05 -4.89 29.59
C ILE A 87 4.81 -5.60 30.18
N GLU A 88 4.95 -6.82 30.70
CA GLU A 88 3.80 -7.65 31.10
C GLU A 88 2.96 -7.06 32.25
N SER A 89 3.57 -6.43 33.26
CA SER A 89 2.82 -5.99 34.45
C SER A 89 2.07 -4.66 34.32
N SER A 90 2.46 -3.79 33.39
CA SER A 90 1.80 -2.48 33.16
C SER A 90 0.81 -2.51 31.99
N ILE A 91 0.95 -3.50 31.11
CA ILE A 91 0.09 -3.68 29.96
C ILE A 91 -1.28 -4.25 30.35
N GLU A 92 -1.39 -5.20 31.28
CA GLU A 92 -2.68 -5.87 31.59
C GLU A 92 -3.80 -4.90 32.02
N SER A 93 -3.53 -3.91 32.89
CA SER A 93 -4.55 -2.94 33.31
C SER A 93 -4.87 -1.87 32.26
N SER A 94 -3.90 -1.56 31.39
CA SER A 94 -4.09 -0.60 30.29
C SER A 94 -4.82 -1.26 29.11
N ILE A 95 -4.60 -2.57 28.92
CA ILE A 95 -5.26 -3.39 27.91
C ILE A 95 -6.76 -3.47 28.16
N GLU A 96 -7.19 -3.74 29.40
CA GLU A 96 -8.61 -3.96 29.70
C GLU A 96 -9.46 -2.70 29.47
N SER A 97 -8.95 -1.53 29.87
CA SER A 97 -9.64 -0.24 29.64
C SER A 97 -9.67 0.19 28.17
N THR A 98 -8.64 -0.15 27.38
CA THR A 98 -8.60 0.15 25.94
C THR A 98 -9.49 -0.80 25.13
N ILE A 99 -9.61 -2.07 25.55
CA ILE A 99 -10.56 -3.03 24.97
C ILE A 99 -11.99 -2.49 25.09
N ASP A 100 -12.40 -2.05 26.28
CA ASP A 100 -13.78 -1.60 26.52
C ASP A 100 -14.13 -0.34 25.72
N SER A 101 -13.19 0.60 25.60
CA SER A 101 -13.32 1.79 24.75
C SER A 101 -13.46 1.42 23.27
N LEU A 102 -12.62 0.49 22.79
CA LEU A 102 -12.65 0.06 21.40
C LEU A 102 -13.89 -0.76 21.05
N LYS A 103 -14.34 -1.64 21.94
CA LYS A 103 -15.63 -2.34 21.81
C LYS A 103 -16.77 -1.35 21.70
N ALA A 104 -16.79 -0.29 22.53
CA ALA A 104 -17.81 0.76 22.47
C ALA A 104 -17.74 1.56 21.15
N ALA A 105 -16.55 1.91 20.66
CA ALA A 105 -16.36 2.62 19.40
C ALA A 105 -16.82 1.80 18.19
N LEU A 106 -16.43 0.52 18.13
CA LEU A 106 -16.84 -0.41 17.07
C LEU A 106 -18.34 -0.72 17.11
N ALA A 107 -18.92 -0.88 18.31
CA ALA A 107 -20.36 -1.05 18.46
C ALA A 107 -21.11 0.17 17.93
N ASN A 108 -20.67 1.39 18.23
CA ASN A 108 -21.32 2.60 17.72
C ASN A 108 -21.20 2.77 16.20
N GLY A 109 -20.07 2.39 15.60
CA GLY A 109 -19.84 2.53 14.15
C GLY A 109 -20.44 1.41 13.30
N CYS A 110 -20.47 0.17 13.82
CA CYS A 110 -20.76 -1.04 13.05
C CYS A 110 -21.89 -1.90 13.61
N ALA A 111 -22.65 -1.44 14.62
CA ALA A 111 -23.76 -2.20 15.21
C ALA A 111 -24.82 -2.66 14.20
N SER A 112 -25.03 -1.94 13.11
CA SER A 112 -25.99 -2.32 12.06
C SER A 112 -25.45 -3.34 11.06
N CYS A 113 -24.13 -3.54 11.03
CA CYS A 113 -23.44 -4.20 9.92
C CYS A 113 -22.95 -5.62 10.27
N MET A 114 -22.83 -6.00 11.54
CA MET A 114 -22.19 -7.27 11.95
C MET A 114 -22.68 -7.77 13.33
N PRO A 115 -22.67 -9.10 13.60
CA PRO A 115 -22.93 -9.64 14.93
C PRO A 115 -21.93 -9.15 15.98
N PRO A 116 -22.38 -8.94 17.24
CA PRO A 116 -21.52 -8.39 18.30
C PRO A 116 -20.35 -9.34 18.66
N GLU A 117 -20.55 -10.65 18.54
CA GLU A 117 -19.51 -11.67 18.78
C GLU A 117 -18.30 -11.50 17.85
N TRP A 118 -18.53 -11.09 16.60
CA TRP A 118 -17.47 -10.84 15.63
C TRP A 118 -16.71 -9.56 15.96
N LEU A 119 -17.43 -8.50 16.37
CA LEU A 119 -16.80 -7.24 16.78
C LEU A 119 -15.91 -7.44 18.01
N GLU A 120 -16.36 -8.22 18.99
CA GLU A 120 -15.57 -8.55 20.19
C GLU A 120 -14.33 -9.39 19.85
N ALA A 121 -14.46 -10.37 18.97
CA ALA A 121 -13.35 -11.19 18.52
C ALA A 121 -12.32 -10.38 17.72
N ILE A 122 -12.76 -9.46 16.85
CA ILE A 122 -11.87 -8.57 16.10
C ILE A 122 -11.18 -7.58 17.04
N ALA A 123 -11.89 -7.00 18.00
CA ALA A 123 -11.35 -6.06 18.98
C ALA A 123 -10.22 -6.66 19.81
N SER A 124 -10.45 -7.86 20.38
CA SER A 124 -9.45 -8.58 21.17
C SER A 124 -8.21 -8.94 20.34
N ARG A 125 -8.40 -9.42 19.11
CA ARG A 125 -7.28 -9.80 18.23
C ARG A 125 -6.51 -8.61 17.67
N ALA A 126 -7.19 -7.51 17.34
CA ALA A 126 -6.54 -6.29 16.87
C ALA A 126 -5.52 -5.80 17.89
N GLN A 127 -5.85 -5.83 19.17
CA GLN A 127 -4.93 -5.43 20.23
C GLN A 127 -3.71 -6.34 20.38
N GLU A 128 -3.91 -7.67 20.32
CA GLU A 128 -2.80 -8.62 20.34
C GLU A 128 -1.85 -8.44 19.14
N VAL A 129 -2.39 -7.98 18.01
CA VAL A 129 -1.69 -7.89 16.74
C VAL A 129 -1.02 -6.52 16.54
N VAL A 130 -1.55 -5.45 17.14
CA VAL A 130 -0.94 -4.10 17.12
C VAL A 130 0.48 -4.09 17.68
N HIS A 131 0.77 -4.94 18.68
CA HIS A 131 2.10 -5.04 19.27
C HIS A 131 3.08 -5.89 18.45
N LYS A 132 2.63 -6.51 17.35
CA LYS A 132 3.48 -7.34 16.48
C LYS A 132 4.03 -6.47 15.34
N ASN A 133 5.34 -6.58 15.09
CA ASN A 133 6.03 -5.91 13.97
C ASN A 133 5.72 -6.61 12.62
N LEU A 134 4.43 -6.70 12.26
CA LEU A 134 3.95 -7.28 11.01
C LEU A 134 3.48 -6.18 10.05
N SER A 135 3.43 -6.47 8.76
CA SER A 135 2.83 -5.55 7.80
C SER A 135 1.33 -5.36 8.06
N LEU A 136 0.78 -4.19 7.69
CA LEU A 136 -0.64 -3.89 7.86
C LEU A 136 -1.55 -4.99 7.27
N ALA A 137 -1.18 -5.53 6.09
CA ALA A 137 -1.91 -6.64 5.46
C ALA A 137 -1.96 -7.88 6.35
N GLU A 138 -0.82 -8.29 6.89
CA GLU A 138 -0.71 -9.46 7.79
C GLU A 138 -1.47 -9.22 9.09
N GLN A 139 -1.42 -8.00 9.64
CA GLN A 139 -2.16 -7.66 10.84
C GLN A 139 -3.67 -7.83 10.64
N LEU A 140 -4.22 -7.35 9.52
CA LEU A 140 -5.64 -7.52 9.18
C LEU A 140 -6.02 -8.98 9.01
N VAL A 141 -5.21 -9.77 8.29
CA VAL A 141 -5.50 -11.18 8.05
C VAL A 141 -5.50 -11.96 9.37
N LEU A 142 -4.56 -11.69 10.27
CA LEU A 142 -4.52 -12.34 11.59
C LEU A 142 -5.74 -12.02 12.46
N CYS A 143 -6.28 -10.81 12.37
CA CYS A 143 -7.49 -10.43 13.11
C CYS A 143 -8.73 -11.19 12.65
N VAL A 144 -8.82 -11.50 11.35
CA VAL A 144 -10.05 -12.03 10.74
C VAL A 144 -9.99 -13.54 10.49
N LYS A 145 -8.80 -14.13 10.26
CA LYS A 145 -8.60 -15.57 10.04
C LYS A 145 -9.36 -16.50 11.00
N PRO A 146 -9.38 -16.29 12.33
CA PRO A 146 -10.10 -17.20 13.23
C PRO A 146 -11.62 -17.23 13.01
N LEU A 147 -12.18 -16.16 12.44
CA LEU A 147 -13.61 -16.03 12.15
C LEU A 147 -13.98 -16.61 10.77
N LEU A 148 -13.00 -16.75 9.88
CA LEU A 148 -13.17 -17.18 8.49
C LEU A 148 -12.42 -18.50 8.21
N GLN A 149 -12.86 -19.59 8.85
CA GLN A 149 -12.24 -20.92 8.71
C GLN A 149 -12.24 -21.47 7.27
N ASN A 150 -13.08 -20.93 6.39
CA ASN A 150 -13.22 -21.38 5.00
C ASN A 150 -12.27 -20.67 4.02
N TRP A 151 -11.49 -19.68 4.47
CA TRP A 151 -10.61 -18.87 3.61
C TRP A 151 -9.15 -19.14 3.91
N THR A 152 -8.32 -19.20 2.85
CA THR A 152 -6.87 -19.34 3.00
C THR A 152 -6.23 -17.99 3.35
N GLU A 153 -5.05 -18.02 3.98
CA GLU A 153 -4.31 -16.78 4.29
C GLU A 153 -3.95 -16.01 3.03
N ASP A 154 -3.57 -16.71 1.96
CA ASP A 154 -3.23 -16.09 0.68
C ASP A 154 -4.41 -15.33 0.07
N ASP A 155 -5.61 -15.92 0.10
CA ASP A 155 -6.83 -15.28 -0.40
C ASP A 155 -7.18 -14.03 0.43
N LEU A 156 -7.06 -14.13 1.76
CA LEU A 156 -7.29 -12.99 2.65
C LEU A 156 -6.26 -11.88 2.44
N LEU A 157 -5.00 -12.20 2.17
CA LEU A 157 -3.96 -11.23 1.83
C LEU A 157 -4.28 -10.50 0.53
N VAL A 158 -4.76 -11.21 -0.50
CA VAL A 158 -5.20 -10.56 -1.75
C VAL A 158 -6.33 -9.58 -1.48
N LEU A 159 -7.28 -9.95 -0.61
CA LEU A 159 -8.37 -9.07 -0.22
C LEU A 159 -7.91 -7.90 0.64
N ALA A 160 -6.85 -8.06 1.44
CA ALA A 160 -6.29 -7.03 2.31
C ALA A 160 -5.43 -5.97 1.57
N ARG A 161 -4.91 -6.30 0.37
CA ARG A 161 -4.06 -5.43 -0.45
C ARG A 161 -4.55 -3.99 -0.62
N PRO A 162 -5.86 -3.72 -0.84
CA PRO A 162 -6.34 -2.36 -1.03
C PRO A 162 -6.11 -1.45 0.17
N TRP A 163 -6.14 -2.00 1.39
CA TRP A 163 -5.86 -1.25 2.61
C TRP A 163 -4.35 -1.15 2.89
N ALA A 164 -3.56 -2.15 2.50
CA ALA A 164 -2.12 -2.18 2.76
C ALA A 164 -1.25 -1.43 1.75
N TYR A 165 -1.66 -1.36 0.48
CA TYR A 165 -0.84 -0.81 -0.62
C TYR A 165 -1.61 0.19 -1.48
N ALA A 166 -2.36 1.10 -0.86
CA ALA A 166 -3.09 2.16 -1.54
C ALA A 166 -2.14 3.24 -2.13
N MET A 167 -1.45 2.94 -3.24
CA MET A 167 -0.60 3.91 -3.96
C MET A 167 -1.30 4.57 -5.17
N ARG A 168 -2.48 4.10 -5.59
CA ARG A 168 -3.11 4.53 -6.86
C ARG A 168 -4.61 4.83 -6.85
N SER A 169 -5.29 4.74 -5.71
CA SER A 169 -6.70 5.16 -5.62
C SER A 169 -6.98 5.61 -4.20
N SER A 170 -7.64 6.76 -4.05
CA SER A 170 -8.14 7.23 -2.77
C SER A 170 -9.06 6.18 -2.17
N SER A 171 -9.02 6.06 -0.84
CA SER A 171 -9.82 5.18 0.01
C SER A 171 -11.34 5.17 -0.24
N ASP A 172 -11.85 6.10 -1.08
CA ASP A 172 -13.26 6.23 -1.42
C ASP A 172 -13.81 5.15 -2.37
N SER A 173 -12.98 4.51 -3.20
CA SER A 173 -13.47 3.51 -4.17
C SER A 173 -13.90 2.18 -3.53
N MET A 174 -13.71 2.01 -2.21
CA MET A 174 -13.85 0.73 -1.50
C MET A 174 -14.57 0.84 -0.16
N ASN A 175 -15.38 1.88 0.04
CA ASN A 175 -16.32 1.97 1.17
C ASN A 175 -17.42 0.90 1.03
N VAL A 176 -17.09 -0.35 1.34
CA VAL A 176 -18.04 -1.47 1.40
C VAL A 176 -19.07 -1.17 2.49
N SER A 177 -18.68 -0.54 3.59
CA SER A 177 -19.62 -0.05 4.61
C SER A 177 -20.70 0.88 4.07
N ALA A 178 -20.42 1.76 3.11
CA ALA A 178 -21.46 2.64 2.52
C ALA A 178 -22.49 1.87 1.70
N SER A 179 -22.07 0.79 1.02
CA SER A 179 -22.96 -0.10 0.27
C SER A 179 -23.67 -1.13 1.16
N VAL A 180 -23.06 -1.53 2.28
CA VAL A 180 -23.52 -2.61 3.17
C VAL A 180 -24.36 -2.12 4.35
N LYS A 181 -24.30 -0.82 4.70
CA LYS A 181 -25.15 -0.21 5.75
C LYS A 181 -26.66 -0.41 5.57
N SER A 182 -27.10 -0.85 4.39
CA SER A 182 -28.51 -1.06 4.04
C SER A 182 -28.99 -2.52 4.15
N GLU A 183 -28.08 -3.49 4.29
CA GLU A 183 -28.40 -4.92 4.23
C GLU A 183 -27.99 -5.66 5.52
N GLN A 184 -28.81 -6.62 5.94
CA GLN A 184 -28.52 -7.43 7.12
C GLN A 184 -27.33 -8.35 6.83
N TRP A 185 -26.39 -8.51 7.77
CA TRP A 185 -25.19 -9.37 7.66
C TRP A 185 -25.41 -10.74 6.98
N HIS A 186 -26.58 -11.35 7.22
CA HIS A 186 -26.95 -12.67 6.70
C HIS A 186 -27.35 -12.69 5.21
N SER A 187 -27.67 -11.55 4.59
CA SER A 187 -27.96 -11.46 3.14
C SER A 187 -26.73 -11.22 2.28
N LEU A 188 -25.59 -10.91 2.90
CA LEU A 188 -24.34 -10.62 2.22
C LEU A 188 -23.69 -11.88 1.67
N SER A 189 -23.03 -11.77 0.52
CA SER A 189 -22.17 -12.82 -0.01
C SER A 189 -20.95 -13.05 0.89
N SER A 190 -20.36 -14.25 0.84
CA SER A 190 -19.17 -14.58 1.65
C SER A 190 -18.02 -13.60 1.42
N ILE A 191 -17.81 -13.14 0.18
CA ILE A 191 -16.78 -12.15 -0.16
C ILE A 191 -17.07 -10.77 0.42
N GLN A 192 -18.33 -10.36 0.50
CA GLN A 192 -18.73 -9.10 1.12
C GLN A 192 -18.57 -9.15 2.65
N GLN A 193 -18.92 -10.29 3.27
CA GLN A 193 -18.69 -10.51 4.70
C GLN A 193 -17.19 -10.42 5.03
N VAL A 194 -16.32 -11.05 4.23
CA VAL A 194 -14.86 -10.95 4.40
C VAL A 194 -14.39 -9.50 4.28
N ARG A 195 -14.80 -8.79 3.23
CA ARG A 195 -14.38 -7.39 3.02
C ARG A 195 -14.84 -6.48 4.15
N LEU A 196 -16.07 -6.64 4.62
CA LEU A 196 -16.59 -5.87 5.76
C LEU A 196 -15.82 -6.19 7.03
N SER A 197 -15.48 -7.46 7.29
CA SER A 197 -14.66 -7.84 8.44
C SER A 197 -13.24 -7.28 8.38
N LEU A 198 -12.63 -7.22 7.19
CA LEU A 198 -11.33 -6.57 6.99
C LEU A 198 -11.40 -5.06 7.17
N GLU A 199 -12.46 -4.41 6.70
CA GLU A 199 -12.71 -2.97 6.90
C GLU A 199 -12.87 -2.64 8.39
N VAL A 200 -13.64 -3.43 9.12
CA VAL A 200 -13.81 -3.29 10.57
C VAL A 200 -12.50 -3.50 11.31
N ALA A 201 -11.74 -4.54 10.97
CA ALA A 201 -10.42 -4.78 11.54
C ALA A 201 -9.47 -3.61 11.27
N HIS A 202 -9.52 -3.02 10.08
CA HIS A 202 -8.72 -1.85 9.71
C HIS A 202 -9.10 -0.61 10.53
N SER A 203 -10.39 -0.33 10.69
CA SER A 203 -10.85 0.76 11.57
C SER A 203 -10.42 0.53 13.02
N ALA A 204 -10.49 -0.71 13.52
CA ALA A 204 -10.03 -1.04 14.87
C ALA A 204 -8.53 -0.77 15.06
N LEU A 205 -7.69 -1.15 14.09
CA LEU A 205 -6.25 -0.90 14.15
C LEU A 205 -5.92 0.61 14.11
N ILE A 206 -6.66 1.40 13.34
CA ILE A 206 -6.50 2.87 13.30
C ILE A 206 -6.84 3.47 14.67
N GLU A 207 -7.97 3.09 15.25
CA GLU A 207 -8.38 3.57 16.58
C GLU A 207 -7.33 3.21 17.64
N LEU A 208 -6.80 1.98 17.63
CA LEU A 208 -5.72 1.57 18.53
C LEU A 208 -4.46 2.42 18.35
N ASN A 209 -4.05 2.65 17.10
CA ASN A 209 -2.85 3.43 16.81
C ASN A 209 -3.01 4.91 17.25
N ASN A 210 -4.22 5.46 17.17
CA ASN A 210 -4.53 6.79 17.68
C ASN A 210 -4.48 6.85 19.22
N HIS A 211 -4.92 5.78 19.89
CA HIS A 211 -4.83 5.64 21.34
C HIS A 211 -3.39 5.44 21.84
N THR A 212 -2.51 4.80 21.06
CA THR A 212 -1.09 4.64 21.40
C THR A 212 -0.23 5.86 21.09
N SER A 213 -0.71 6.78 20.24
CA SER A 213 0.03 7.98 19.81
C SER A 213 -0.23 9.23 20.67
N ASN A 214 -1.17 9.18 21.63
CA ASN A 214 -1.42 10.23 22.62
C ASN A 214 -0.76 9.88 23.96
#